data_AF-T0R109-F1
#
_entry.id   AF-T0R109-F1
#
_cell.length_a   1.000
_cell.length_b   1.000
_cell.length_c   1.000
_cell.angle_alpha   90.00
_cell.angle_beta   90.00
_cell.angle_gamma   90.00
#
_symmetry.space_group_name_H-M   'P 1'
#
loop_
_entity.id
_entity.type
_entity.pdbx_description
1 polymer ?
#
loop_
_entity_poly.entity_id
_entity_poly.type
_entity_poly.pdbx_seq_one_letter_code
_entity_poly.pdbx_strand_id
1 'polypeptide(L)'
;MSNKRQAAALSTVLDLDHVLVVIVQCVPAAEDVKALLAVLPASARSIALAARHELLQAAQHHVLPTEPKPLGALWPLLRLDVITSAATGLLAARLSDLDAVEWLRLWSAKITHYKQVENDALFNYPDLCDVLRECTNLVAVDVREATEAEEIMEAVTTPAHRVRSISVDCYIFEFDFATLDRWLSSGHAEHLAFSFFATEDEVNPAFVPMLLKTTALSSLELVSLGSGSLRRSLPSRPHSLV
;
A
#
# COMPACT_ATOMS: atom_id res chain seq x y z
N MET A 1 -49.88 27.88 -33.48
CA MET A 1 -48.49 27.65 -33.06
C MET A 1 -48.51 27.02 -31.67
N SER A 2 -48.21 25.72 -31.57
CA SER A 2 -48.30 24.96 -30.32
C SER A 2 -46.93 24.94 -29.64
N ASN A 3 -46.81 25.65 -28.51
CA ASN A 3 -45.59 25.68 -27.71
C ASN A 3 -45.53 24.42 -26.83
N LYS A 4 -44.81 23.41 -27.30
CA LYS A 4 -44.49 22.20 -26.53
C LYS A 4 -43.42 22.58 -25.50
N ARG A 5 -43.82 22.71 -24.23
CA ARG A 5 -42.87 22.91 -23.12
C ARG A 5 -41.99 21.67 -22.98
N GLN A 6 -40.71 21.82 -23.22
CA GLN A 6 -39.71 20.76 -23.03
C GLN A 6 -39.45 20.66 -21.52
N ALA A 7 -39.88 19.56 -20.90
CA ALA A 7 -39.59 19.29 -19.50
C ALA A 7 -38.08 18.98 -19.40
N ALA A 8 -37.36 19.78 -18.61
CA ALA A 8 -35.97 19.50 -18.31
C ALA A 8 -35.91 18.16 -17.55
N ALA A 9 -35.18 17.20 -18.09
CA ALA A 9 -34.93 15.94 -17.41
C ALA A 9 -34.20 16.25 -16.09
N LEU A 10 -34.79 15.82 -14.97
CA LEU A 10 -34.12 15.88 -13.68
C LEU A 10 -32.92 14.94 -13.74
N SER A 11 -31.72 15.49 -13.55
CA SER A 11 -30.51 14.68 -13.34
C SER A 11 -30.76 13.79 -12.13
N THR A 12 -30.75 12.49 -12.36
CA THR A 12 -30.88 11.51 -11.29
C THR A 12 -29.56 11.44 -10.54
N VAL A 13 -29.59 11.07 -9.26
CA VAL A 13 -28.37 10.89 -8.45
C VAL A 13 -27.39 9.89 -9.10
N LEU A 14 -27.89 9.01 -9.97
CA LEU A 14 -27.11 8.05 -10.76
C LEU A 14 -26.25 8.70 -11.85
N ASP A 15 -26.52 9.95 -12.23
CA ASP A 15 -25.75 10.69 -13.24
C ASP A 15 -24.54 11.42 -12.62
N LEU A 16 -24.39 11.35 -11.30
CA LEU A 16 -23.32 12.02 -10.56
C LEU A 16 -22.25 11.01 -10.14
N ASP A 17 -21.27 10.78 -11.02
CA ASP A 17 -20.17 9.82 -10.80
C ASP A 17 -19.49 9.97 -9.44
N HIS A 18 -19.20 11.20 -9.02
CA HIS A 18 -18.57 11.47 -7.73
C HIS A 18 -19.43 11.01 -6.54
N VAL A 19 -20.76 11.11 -6.63
CA VAL A 19 -21.67 10.65 -5.58
C VAL A 19 -21.66 9.12 -5.50
N LEU A 20 -21.69 8.43 -6.64
CA LEU A 20 -21.64 6.97 -6.68
C LEU A 20 -20.31 6.44 -6.13
N VAL A 21 -19.19 7.10 -6.46
CA VAL A 21 -17.87 6.78 -5.90
C VAL A 21 -17.87 6.95 -4.38
N VAL A 22 -18.39 8.05 -3.86
CA VAL A 22 -18.48 8.29 -2.41
C VAL A 22 -19.36 7.24 -1.73
N ILE A 23 -20.54 6.93 -2.29
CA ILE A 23 -21.42 5.88 -1.74
C ILE A 23 -20.68 4.56 -1.67
N VAL A 24 -20.06 4.14 -2.78
CA VAL A 24 -19.26 2.91 -2.82
C VAL A 24 -18.17 2.97 -1.75
N GLN A 25 -17.43 4.07 -1.62
CA GLN A 25 -16.37 4.23 -0.62
C GLN A 25 -16.84 4.14 0.84
N CYS A 26 -18.11 4.45 1.12
CA CYS A 26 -18.69 4.39 2.46
C CYS A 26 -19.26 3.01 2.83
N VAL A 27 -19.40 2.07 1.89
CA VAL A 27 -19.95 0.73 2.18
C VAL A 27 -18.84 -0.18 2.73
N PRO A 28 -18.92 -0.69 3.97
CA PRO A 28 -17.80 -1.42 4.57
C PRO A 28 -17.63 -2.85 4.02
N ALA A 29 -18.72 -3.51 3.63
CA ALA A 29 -18.68 -4.90 3.18
C ALA A 29 -18.46 -5.02 1.67
N ALA A 30 -17.51 -5.88 1.26
CA ALA A 30 -17.16 -6.06 -0.15
C ALA A 30 -18.33 -6.62 -0.98
N GLU A 31 -19.12 -7.52 -0.38
CA GLU A 31 -20.28 -8.12 -1.03
C GLU A 31 -21.39 -7.10 -1.29
N ASP A 32 -21.59 -6.15 -0.37
CA ASP A 32 -22.58 -5.08 -0.55
C ASP A 32 -22.16 -4.13 -1.68
N VAL A 33 -20.86 -3.81 -1.78
CA VAL A 33 -20.33 -3.04 -2.92
C VAL A 33 -20.50 -3.80 -4.23
N LYS A 34 -20.18 -5.08 -4.24
CA LYS A 34 -20.34 -5.94 -5.42
C LYS A 34 -21.80 -5.99 -5.87
N ALA A 35 -22.73 -6.19 -4.93
CA ALA A 35 -24.17 -6.20 -5.20
C ALA A 35 -24.65 -4.83 -5.71
N LEU A 36 -24.23 -3.73 -5.07
CA LEU A 36 -24.54 -2.37 -5.50
C LEU A 36 -24.08 -2.12 -6.94
N LEU A 37 -22.82 -2.43 -7.25
CA LEU A 37 -22.25 -2.25 -8.60
C LEU A 37 -22.91 -3.15 -9.65
N ALA A 38 -23.38 -4.34 -9.26
CA ALA A 38 -24.09 -5.25 -10.15
C ALA A 38 -25.50 -4.73 -10.52
N VAL A 39 -26.15 -3.99 -9.62
CA VAL A 39 -27.48 -3.38 -9.86
C VAL A 39 -27.37 -2.12 -10.71
N LEU A 40 -26.22 -1.44 -10.72
CA LEU A 40 -26.03 -0.24 -11.54
C LEU A 40 -26.02 -0.55 -13.05
N PRO A 41 -26.79 0.20 -13.86
CA PRO A 41 -26.68 0.16 -15.31
C PRO A 41 -25.23 0.37 -15.76
N ALA A 42 -24.81 -0.30 -16.83
CA ALA A 42 -23.45 -0.14 -17.35
C ALA A 42 -23.16 1.34 -17.75
N SER A 43 -24.18 2.07 -18.20
CA SER A 43 -24.08 3.49 -18.54
C SER A 43 -23.91 4.42 -17.34
N ALA A 44 -24.30 3.97 -16.13
CA ALA A 44 -24.15 4.73 -14.88
C ALA A 44 -22.87 4.36 -14.12
N ARG A 45 -22.08 3.41 -14.65
CA ARG A 45 -20.79 3.04 -14.08
C ARG A 45 -19.73 3.85 -14.78
N SER A 46 -19.19 4.83 -14.08
CA SER A 46 -17.92 5.45 -14.46
C SER A 46 -16.86 4.38 -14.70
N ILE A 47 -15.83 4.73 -15.45
CA ILE A 47 -14.69 3.87 -15.73
C ILE A 47 -14.12 3.26 -14.45
N ALA A 48 -13.94 4.08 -13.40
CA ALA A 48 -13.44 3.65 -12.11
C ALA A 48 -14.37 2.64 -11.41
N LEU A 49 -15.69 2.86 -11.47
CA LEU A 49 -16.69 1.95 -10.89
C LEU A 49 -16.79 0.64 -11.67
N ALA A 50 -16.63 0.68 -12.99
CA ALA A 50 -16.59 -0.52 -13.84
C ALA A 50 -15.35 -1.36 -13.55
N ALA A 51 -14.16 -0.73 -13.46
CA ALA A 51 -12.91 -1.40 -13.08
C ALA A 51 -13.02 -2.03 -11.70
N ARG A 52 -13.59 -1.30 -10.73
CA ARG A 52 -13.83 -1.81 -9.38
C ARG A 52 -14.80 -3.00 -9.36
N HIS A 53 -15.86 -2.95 -10.15
CA HIS A 53 -16.79 -4.07 -10.26
C HIS A 53 -16.12 -5.32 -10.82
N GLU A 54 -15.32 -5.18 -11.88
CA GLU A 54 -14.56 -6.28 -12.47
C GLU A 54 -13.55 -6.89 -11.49
N LEU A 55 -12.81 -6.03 -10.78
CA LEU A 55 -11.87 -6.43 -9.74
C LEU A 55 -12.55 -7.27 -8.63
N LEU A 56 -13.74 -6.84 -8.17
CA LEU A 56 -14.51 -7.54 -7.13
C LEU A 56 -15.22 -8.80 -7.66
N GLN A 57 -15.56 -8.86 -8.95
CA GLN A 57 -16.15 -10.05 -9.57
C GLN A 57 -15.12 -11.18 -9.67
N ALA A 58 -13.90 -10.85 -10.09
CA ALA A 58 -12.82 -11.79 -10.34
C ALA A 58 -11.73 -11.73 -9.26
N ALA A 59 -12.09 -11.43 -8.00
CA ALA A 59 -11.15 -11.19 -6.91
C ALA A 59 -10.05 -12.26 -6.79
N GLN A 60 -10.40 -13.55 -6.97
CA GLN A 60 -9.44 -14.67 -6.92
C GLN A 60 -8.36 -14.63 -8.00
N HIS A 61 -8.64 -14.04 -9.17
CA HIS A 61 -7.66 -13.90 -10.26
C HIS A 61 -6.76 -12.68 -10.09
N HIS A 62 -7.17 -11.74 -9.23
CA HIS A 62 -6.52 -10.45 -9.03
C HIS A 62 -5.66 -10.39 -7.77
N VAL A 63 -5.75 -11.40 -6.92
CA VAL A 63 -4.88 -11.53 -5.74
C VAL A 63 -3.91 -12.70 -5.90
N LEU A 64 -2.84 -12.70 -5.10
CA LEU A 64 -1.92 -13.81 -5.03
C LEU A 64 -2.65 -15.11 -4.61
N PRO A 65 -2.28 -16.28 -5.16
CA PRO A 65 -2.94 -17.56 -4.83
C PRO A 65 -2.90 -17.93 -3.34
N THR A 66 -1.99 -17.33 -2.58
CA THR A 66 -1.80 -17.53 -1.14
C THR A 66 -2.80 -16.76 -0.27
N GLU A 67 -3.54 -15.80 -0.82
CA GLU A 67 -4.45 -14.96 -0.06
C GLU A 67 -5.76 -15.71 0.26
N PRO A 68 -6.02 -16.06 1.54
CA PRO A 68 -7.19 -16.85 1.91
C PRO A 68 -8.50 -16.09 1.78
N LYS A 69 -8.46 -14.74 1.77
CA LYS A 69 -9.64 -13.88 1.69
C LYS A 69 -9.48 -12.81 0.59
N PRO A 70 -9.56 -13.19 -0.70
CA PRO A 70 -9.35 -12.27 -1.84
C PRO A 70 -10.18 -10.98 -1.76
N LEU A 71 -11.45 -11.08 -1.40
CA LEU A 71 -12.33 -9.92 -1.27
C LEU A 71 -11.93 -8.98 -0.12
N GLY A 72 -11.45 -9.53 1.00
CA GLY A 72 -11.00 -8.76 2.14
C GLY A 72 -9.66 -8.05 1.90
N ALA A 73 -8.84 -8.58 0.99
CA ALA A 73 -7.62 -7.92 0.53
C ALA A 73 -7.88 -6.74 -0.42
N LEU A 74 -9.03 -6.74 -1.11
CA LEU A 74 -9.40 -5.72 -2.08
C LEU A 74 -10.35 -4.64 -1.50
N TRP A 75 -10.95 -4.90 -0.33
CA TRP A 75 -11.95 -4.03 0.30
C TRP A 75 -12.16 -4.28 1.81
N PRO A 76 -12.46 -3.25 2.63
CA PRO A 76 -12.51 -1.82 2.33
C PRO A 76 -11.14 -1.16 2.19
N LEU A 77 -10.11 -1.84 2.70
CA LEU A 77 -8.71 -1.45 2.60
C LEU A 77 -8.09 -2.22 1.45
N LEU A 78 -7.35 -1.52 0.60
CA LEU A 78 -6.66 -2.13 -0.51
C LEU A 78 -5.25 -2.54 -0.06
N ARG A 79 -4.97 -3.84 -0.13
CA ARG A 79 -3.65 -4.41 0.17
C ARG A 79 -2.86 -4.56 -1.12
N LEU A 80 -1.99 -3.59 -1.43
CA LEU A 80 -1.21 -3.61 -2.67
C LEU A 80 -0.21 -4.78 -2.72
N ASP A 81 0.23 -5.27 -1.56
CA ASP A 81 1.19 -6.39 -1.40
C ASP A 81 0.67 -7.74 -1.90
N VAL A 82 -0.64 -7.89 -2.07
CA VAL A 82 -1.27 -9.16 -2.48
C VAL A 82 -1.95 -9.07 -3.84
N ILE A 83 -1.85 -7.95 -4.54
CA ILE A 83 -2.47 -7.78 -5.85
C ILE A 83 -1.51 -8.28 -6.94
N THR A 84 -2.02 -8.99 -7.94
CA THR A 84 -1.20 -9.43 -9.07
C THR A 84 -0.91 -8.25 -10.01
N SER A 85 0.24 -8.27 -10.68
CA SER A 85 0.57 -7.27 -11.71
C SER A 85 -0.52 -7.14 -12.78
N ALA A 86 -1.21 -8.24 -13.11
CA ALA A 86 -2.35 -8.24 -14.00
C ALA A 86 -3.53 -7.40 -13.48
N ALA A 87 -3.81 -7.42 -12.18
CA ALA A 87 -4.84 -6.55 -11.61
C ALA A 87 -4.40 -5.10 -11.52
N THR A 88 -3.13 -4.82 -11.23
CA THR A 88 -2.55 -3.47 -11.33
C THR A 88 -2.71 -2.94 -12.75
N GLY A 89 -2.41 -3.77 -13.75
CA GLY A 89 -2.62 -3.46 -15.17
C GLY A 89 -4.09 -3.29 -15.53
N LEU A 90 -5.02 -4.04 -14.93
CA LEU A 90 -6.46 -3.87 -15.17
C LEU A 90 -7.00 -2.57 -14.58
N LEU A 91 -6.50 -2.20 -13.40
CA LEU A 91 -6.77 -0.90 -12.78
C LEU A 91 -6.21 0.23 -13.65
N ALA A 92 -4.94 0.16 -14.04
CA ALA A 92 -4.28 1.17 -14.88
C ALA A 92 -4.88 1.27 -16.29
N ALA A 93 -5.12 0.14 -16.96
CA ALA A 93 -5.61 0.12 -18.35
C ALA A 93 -7.07 0.58 -18.47
N ARG A 94 -7.92 0.25 -17.48
CA ARG A 94 -9.29 0.75 -17.45
C ARG A 94 -9.31 2.24 -17.15
N LEU A 95 -8.45 2.71 -16.25
CA LEU A 95 -8.27 4.12 -15.93
C LEU A 95 -7.38 4.84 -16.93
N SER A 96 -7.48 4.56 -18.24
CA SER A 96 -6.57 5.12 -19.25
C SER A 96 -6.52 6.65 -19.31
N ASP A 97 -7.49 7.34 -18.67
CA ASP A 97 -7.52 8.80 -18.49
C ASP A 97 -6.93 9.27 -17.14
N LEU A 98 -6.80 8.40 -16.13
CA LEU A 98 -6.19 8.71 -14.84
C LEU A 98 -4.77 8.13 -14.76
N ASP A 99 -3.82 8.99 -14.48
CA ASP A 99 -2.47 8.58 -14.09
C ASP A 99 -2.54 7.63 -12.87
N ALA A 100 -1.68 6.61 -12.84
CA ALA A 100 -1.58 5.66 -11.74
C ALA A 100 -1.31 6.37 -10.40
N VAL A 101 -0.58 7.50 -10.42
CA VAL A 101 -0.38 8.38 -9.26
C VAL A 101 -1.69 9.01 -8.81
N GLU A 102 -2.47 9.59 -9.72
CA GLU A 102 -3.76 10.21 -9.41
C GLU A 102 -4.73 9.18 -8.82
N TRP A 103 -4.71 7.96 -9.36
CA TRP A 103 -5.45 6.86 -8.77
C TRP A 103 -4.97 6.53 -7.36
N LEU A 104 -3.67 6.33 -7.11
CA LEU A 104 -3.16 6.07 -5.76
C LEU A 104 -3.56 7.19 -4.79
N ARG A 105 -3.53 8.44 -5.23
CA ARG A 105 -3.94 9.62 -4.45
C ARG A 105 -5.39 9.54 -4.01
N LEU A 106 -6.31 9.07 -4.87
CA LEU A 106 -7.72 8.84 -4.51
C LEU A 106 -7.90 7.80 -3.41
N TRP A 107 -6.92 6.92 -3.22
CA TRP A 107 -6.94 5.86 -2.21
C TRP A 107 -6.01 6.11 -1.03
N SER A 108 -5.32 7.24 -0.96
CA SER A 108 -4.29 7.51 0.07
C SER A 108 -4.81 7.28 1.49
N ALA A 109 -6.03 7.72 1.79
CA ALA A 109 -6.68 7.51 3.09
C ALA A 109 -7.06 6.05 3.38
N LYS A 110 -6.97 5.13 2.43
CA LYS A 110 -7.35 3.70 2.56
C LYS A 110 -6.15 2.75 2.39
N ILE A 111 -5.01 3.25 1.94
CA ILE A 111 -3.79 2.45 1.80
C ILE A 111 -3.22 2.22 3.20
N THR A 112 -2.99 0.95 3.53
CA THR A 112 -2.44 0.52 4.83
C THR A 112 -1.16 -0.29 4.69
N HIS A 113 -0.93 -0.88 3.53
CA HIS A 113 0.22 -1.72 3.23
C HIS A 113 0.78 -1.30 1.88
N TYR A 114 2.08 -1.03 1.85
CA TYR A 114 2.82 -0.72 0.65
C TYR A 114 3.94 -1.75 0.46
N LYS A 115 4.06 -2.28 -0.75
CA LYS A 115 5.15 -3.17 -1.12
C LYS A 115 5.67 -2.76 -2.49
N GLN A 116 6.95 -2.42 -2.56
CA GLN A 116 7.64 -2.27 -3.83
C GLN A 116 7.72 -3.63 -4.51
N VAL A 117 7.36 -3.68 -5.79
CA VAL A 117 7.58 -4.86 -6.64
C VAL A 117 8.76 -4.55 -7.54
N GLU A 118 9.65 -5.53 -7.73
CA GLU A 118 10.78 -5.43 -8.65
C GLU A 118 10.30 -4.93 -10.02
N ASN A 119 11.02 -3.97 -10.61
CA ASN A 119 10.79 -3.48 -11.97
C ASN A 119 9.55 -2.57 -12.17
N ASP A 120 9.09 -1.89 -11.11
CA ASP A 120 7.97 -0.93 -11.17
C ASP A 120 8.36 0.42 -11.81
N ALA A 121 8.97 0.37 -13.01
CA ALA A 121 9.34 1.54 -13.83
C ALA A 121 8.11 2.36 -14.29
N LEU A 122 6.92 2.02 -13.81
CA LEU A 122 5.66 2.68 -14.13
C LEU A 122 5.47 3.99 -13.38
N PHE A 123 6.17 4.21 -12.26
CA PHE A 123 5.99 5.40 -11.43
C PHE A 123 7.17 6.36 -11.53
N ASN A 124 6.85 7.65 -11.66
CA ASN A 124 7.78 8.72 -11.34
C ASN A 124 7.95 8.78 -9.81
N TYR A 125 9.11 8.37 -9.30
CA TYR A 125 9.35 8.22 -7.85
C TYR A 125 9.02 9.46 -7.00
N PRO A 126 9.36 10.70 -7.41
CA PRO A 126 8.88 11.92 -6.75
C PRO A 126 7.37 11.96 -6.56
N ASP A 127 6.60 11.64 -7.60
CA ASP A 127 5.13 11.71 -7.56
C ASP A 127 4.56 10.60 -6.65
N LEU A 128 5.15 9.41 -6.71
CA LEU A 128 4.82 8.31 -5.80
C LEU A 128 5.10 8.67 -4.34
N CYS A 129 6.25 9.27 -4.04
CA CYS A 129 6.60 9.73 -2.70
C CYS A 129 5.63 10.79 -2.18
N ASP A 130 5.17 11.70 -3.05
CA ASP A 130 4.15 12.69 -2.69
C ASP A 130 2.83 12.03 -2.31
N VAL A 131 2.40 11.00 -3.04
CA VAL A 131 1.20 10.23 -2.67
C VAL A 131 1.41 9.45 -1.38
N LEU A 132 2.58 8.83 -1.19
CA LEU A 132 2.89 8.09 0.03
C LEU A 132 2.89 9.01 1.26
N ARG A 133 3.30 10.28 1.14
CA ARG A 133 3.18 11.27 2.22
C ARG A 133 1.73 11.55 2.63
N GLU A 134 0.78 11.37 1.72
CA GLU A 134 -0.65 11.52 2.00
C GLU A 134 -1.27 10.26 2.62
N CYS A 135 -0.58 9.11 2.55
CA CYS A 135 -1.04 7.82 3.05
C CYS A 135 -0.89 7.67 4.57
N THR A 136 -1.53 8.54 5.35
CA THR A 136 -1.41 8.59 6.82
C THR A 136 -1.87 7.33 7.56
N ASN A 137 -2.63 6.45 6.90
CA ASN A 137 -3.08 5.16 7.45
C ASN A 137 -2.11 4.00 7.17
N LEU A 138 -0.92 4.27 6.62
CA LEU A 138 0.08 3.25 6.34
C LEU A 138 0.61 2.62 7.63
N VAL A 139 0.55 1.29 7.69
CA VAL A 139 0.95 0.46 8.84
C VAL A 139 2.15 -0.42 8.51
N ALA A 140 2.27 -0.88 7.27
CA ALA A 140 3.38 -1.72 6.83
C ALA A 140 3.96 -1.25 5.50
N VAL A 141 5.28 -1.25 5.43
CA VAL A 141 6.06 -0.87 4.25
C VAL A 141 7.09 -1.95 3.96
N ASP A 142 7.14 -2.40 2.72
CA ASP A 142 8.13 -3.34 2.21
C ASP A 142 8.81 -2.70 1.00
N VAL A 143 10.02 -2.19 1.21
CA VAL A 143 10.86 -1.52 0.20
C VAL A 143 12.09 -2.37 -0.12
N ARG A 144 12.00 -3.69 0.09
CA ARG A 144 12.99 -4.62 -0.41
C ARG A 144 13.08 -4.51 -1.93
N GLU A 145 14.28 -4.67 -2.46
CA GLU A 145 14.58 -4.55 -3.90
C GLU A 145 14.28 -3.15 -4.50
N ALA A 146 13.87 -2.15 -3.70
CA ALA A 146 13.64 -0.79 -4.18
C ALA A 146 14.96 -0.03 -4.37
N THR A 147 15.18 0.52 -5.57
CA THR A 147 16.34 1.38 -5.84
C THR A 147 16.28 2.71 -5.08
N GLU A 148 15.07 3.20 -4.81
CA GLU A 148 14.74 4.47 -4.14
C GLU A 148 14.16 4.20 -2.74
N ALA A 149 14.67 3.17 -2.06
CA ALA A 149 14.22 2.79 -0.73
C ALA A 149 14.35 3.94 0.27
N GLU A 150 15.37 4.80 0.13
CA GLU A 150 15.61 5.94 1.02
C GLU A 150 14.50 6.99 0.90
N GLU A 151 14.16 7.40 -0.33
CA GLU A 151 13.12 8.39 -0.59
C GLU A 151 11.74 7.91 -0.14
N ILE A 152 11.44 6.63 -0.39
CA ILE A 152 10.19 6.01 0.08
C ILE A 152 10.17 5.98 1.62
N MET A 153 11.27 5.57 2.25
CA MET A 153 11.39 5.55 3.72
C MET A 153 11.21 6.94 4.31
N GLU A 154 11.83 7.99 3.75
CA GLU A 154 11.67 9.35 4.23
C GLU A 154 10.21 9.85 4.06
N ALA A 155 9.54 9.46 2.98
CA ALA A 155 8.14 9.80 2.74
C ALA A 155 7.18 9.16 3.75
N VAL A 156 7.43 7.91 4.16
CA VAL A 156 6.51 7.11 4.99
C VAL A 156 6.87 7.07 6.48
N THR A 157 8.03 7.59 6.89
CA THR A 157 8.46 7.63 8.30
C THR A 157 8.35 9.02 8.92
N THR A 158 7.59 9.93 8.30
CA THR A 158 7.30 11.24 8.88
C THR A 158 6.44 11.11 10.16
N PRO A 159 6.42 12.12 11.05
CA PRO A 159 5.59 12.08 12.26
C PRO A 159 4.08 11.95 12.02
N ALA A 160 3.60 12.20 10.80
CA ALA A 160 2.20 12.01 10.42
C ALA A 160 1.84 10.52 10.25
N HIS A 161 2.83 9.67 9.99
CA HIS A 161 2.63 8.24 9.76
C HIS A 161 2.77 7.44 11.06
N ARG A 162 2.09 6.29 11.10
CA ARG A 162 2.18 5.32 12.19
C ARG A 162 2.58 3.94 11.66
N VAL A 163 3.59 3.92 10.80
CA VAL A 163 4.15 2.68 10.24
C VAL A 163 4.72 1.83 11.37
N ARG A 164 4.22 0.61 11.50
CA ARG A 164 4.61 -0.37 12.52
C ARG A 164 5.56 -1.42 12.01
N SER A 165 5.51 -1.70 10.71
CA SER A 165 6.31 -2.75 10.08
C SER A 165 7.10 -2.18 8.91
N ILE A 166 8.42 -2.37 8.91
CA ILE A 166 9.29 -2.02 7.79
C ILE A 166 10.10 -3.24 7.37
N SER A 167 10.08 -3.54 6.08
CA SER A 167 10.99 -4.48 5.42
C SER A 167 11.86 -3.71 4.44
N VAL A 168 13.18 -3.80 4.58
CA VAL A 168 14.13 -3.06 3.74
C VAL A 168 15.37 -3.89 3.45
N ASP A 169 15.88 -3.77 2.23
CA ASP A 169 17.18 -4.29 1.85
C ASP A 169 18.21 -3.17 1.90
N CYS A 170 19.25 -3.37 2.69
CA CYS A 170 20.39 -2.48 2.79
C CYS A 170 21.46 -2.94 1.79
N TYR A 171 21.52 -2.28 0.65
CA TYR A 171 22.71 -2.29 -0.19
C TYR A 171 23.73 -1.37 0.49
N ILE A 172 24.86 -1.94 0.89
CA ILE A 172 25.77 -1.48 1.96
C ILE A 172 26.25 -0.03 1.83
N PHE A 173 26.18 0.58 0.65
CA PHE A 173 26.93 1.80 0.37
C PHE A 173 26.16 3.11 0.61
N GLU A 174 24.83 3.12 0.70
CA GLU A 174 24.07 4.40 0.68
C GLU A 174 22.86 4.47 1.62
N PHE A 175 22.56 3.44 2.42
CA PHE A 175 21.39 3.51 3.30
C PHE A 175 21.57 4.51 4.46
N ASP A 176 20.76 5.58 4.49
CA ASP A 176 20.73 6.53 5.61
C ASP A 176 20.08 5.91 6.86
N PHE A 177 20.92 5.57 7.83
CA PHE A 177 20.48 5.08 9.13
C PHE A 177 19.74 6.14 9.96
N ALA A 178 19.81 7.44 9.63
CA ALA A 178 19.09 8.47 10.37
C ALA A 178 17.57 8.34 10.25
N THR A 179 17.07 8.01 9.06
CA THR A 179 15.63 7.75 8.84
C THR A 179 15.16 6.53 9.62
N LEU A 180 15.98 5.47 9.63
CA LEU A 180 15.68 4.27 10.41
C LEU A 180 15.76 4.54 11.94
N ASP A 181 16.73 5.33 12.41
CA ASP A 181 16.84 5.71 13.84
C ASP A 181 15.63 6.53 14.29
N ARG A 182 15.18 7.46 13.44
CA ARG A 182 13.98 8.26 13.67
C ARG A 182 12.75 7.37 13.79
N TRP A 183 12.57 6.43 12.86
CA TRP A 183 11.45 5.49 12.90
C TRP A 183 11.52 4.56 14.12
N LEU A 184 12.67 3.99 14.44
CA LEU A 184 12.87 3.14 15.63
C LEU A 184 12.58 3.89 16.93
N SER A 185 12.85 5.20 16.96
CA SER A 185 12.59 6.10 18.09
C SER A 185 11.15 6.63 18.16
N SER A 186 10.31 6.39 17.13
CA SER A 186 8.94 6.92 17.06
C SER A 186 7.98 6.35 18.10
N GLY A 187 8.33 5.22 18.73
CA GLY A 187 7.44 4.45 19.62
C GLY A 187 6.39 3.61 18.89
N HIS A 188 6.40 3.60 17.56
CA HIS A 188 5.49 2.78 16.74
C HIS A 188 6.17 1.61 16.03
N ALA A 189 7.50 1.55 16.02
CA ALA A 189 8.26 0.50 15.36
C ALA A 189 8.10 -0.86 16.05
N GLU A 190 7.26 -1.74 15.50
CA GLU A 190 6.94 -3.06 16.07
C GLU A 190 7.68 -4.20 15.35
N HIS A 191 7.85 -4.10 14.03
CA HIS A 191 8.44 -5.14 13.19
C HIS A 191 9.50 -4.56 12.25
N LEU A 192 10.72 -5.06 12.33
CA LEU A 192 11.80 -4.74 11.38
C LEU A 192 12.29 -6.02 10.72
N ALA A 193 12.17 -6.09 9.39
CA ALA A 193 12.86 -7.06 8.57
C ALA A 193 13.96 -6.33 7.79
N PHE A 194 15.21 -6.64 8.09
CA PHE A 194 16.37 -5.95 7.55
C PHE A 194 17.28 -6.97 6.86
N SER A 195 17.34 -6.90 5.53
CA SER A 195 18.30 -7.68 4.76
C SER A 195 19.54 -6.83 4.49
N PHE A 196 20.72 -7.43 4.53
CA PHE A 196 21.95 -6.75 4.14
C PHE A 196 22.81 -7.70 3.31
N PHE A 197 23.43 -7.16 2.26
CA PHE A 197 24.51 -7.86 1.59
C PHE A 197 25.74 -7.77 2.48
N ALA A 198 26.46 -8.87 2.67
CA ALA A 198 27.72 -8.86 3.41
C ALA A 198 28.83 -9.16 2.39
N THR A 199 29.36 -8.13 1.75
CA THR A 199 30.57 -8.30 0.92
C THR A 199 31.83 -8.27 1.79
N GLU A 200 31.76 -7.56 2.91
CA GLU A 200 32.76 -7.51 3.97
C GLU A 200 31.99 -7.61 5.29
N ASP A 201 32.39 -8.49 6.20
CA ASP A 201 31.64 -8.98 7.37
C ASP A 201 31.22 -7.91 8.44
N GLU A 202 31.25 -6.62 8.12
CA GLU A 202 31.00 -5.55 9.08
C GLU A 202 29.59 -4.94 8.91
N VAL A 203 28.65 -5.42 9.72
CA VAL A 203 27.40 -4.69 9.99
C VAL A 203 27.76 -3.32 10.54
N ASN A 204 27.15 -2.26 10.01
CA ASN A 204 27.39 -0.89 10.49
C ASN A 204 27.25 -0.85 12.03
N PRO A 205 28.31 -0.47 12.78
CA PRO A 205 28.30 -0.51 14.24
C PRO A 205 27.27 0.46 14.86
N ALA A 206 26.75 1.43 14.10
CA ALA A 206 25.68 2.32 14.52
C ALA A 206 24.32 1.61 14.64
N PHE A 207 24.12 0.47 13.97
CA PHE A 207 22.84 -0.23 13.97
C PHE A 207 22.48 -0.82 15.34
N VAL A 208 23.47 -1.37 16.06
CA VAL A 208 23.27 -1.94 17.41
C VAL A 208 22.73 -0.91 18.41
N PRO A 209 23.36 0.26 18.61
CA PRO A 209 22.82 1.25 19.55
C PRO A 209 21.44 1.76 19.13
N MET A 210 21.11 1.84 17.84
CA MET A 210 19.75 2.18 17.39
C MET A 210 18.70 1.16 17.86
N LEU A 211 18.99 -0.14 17.70
CA LEU A 211 18.11 -1.21 18.17
C LEU A 211 17.94 -1.21 19.71
N LEU A 212 18.94 -0.73 20.45
CA LEU A 212 18.84 -0.62 21.91
C LEU A 212 17.95 0.55 22.37
N LYS A 213 17.73 1.57 21.52
CA LYS A 213 16.86 2.71 21.85
C LYS A 213 15.37 2.37 21.74
N THR A 214 15.01 1.42 20.89
CA THR A 214 13.60 1.11 20.65
C THR A 214 13.02 0.24 21.77
N THR A 215 11.84 0.63 22.26
CA THR A 215 11.07 -0.12 23.27
C THR A 215 9.85 -0.81 22.68
N ALA A 216 9.45 -0.44 21.47
CA ALA A 216 8.25 -0.95 20.79
C ALA A 216 8.53 -2.20 19.94
N LEU A 217 9.80 -2.45 19.60
CA LEU A 217 10.16 -3.52 18.67
C LEU A 217 9.88 -4.90 19.28
N SER A 218 8.96 -5.63 18.66
CA SER A 218 8.51 -6.97 19.06
C SER A 218 9.09 -8.07 18.17
N SER A 219 9.47 -7.73 16.94
CA SER A 219 9.99 -8.64 15.93
C SER A 219 11.18 -8.03 15.19
N LEU A 220 12.27 -8.78 15.11
CA LEU A 220 13.46 -8.42 14.36
C LEU A 220 13.90 -9.61 13.50
N GLU A 221 13.86 -9.44 12.19
CA GLU A 221 14.40 -10.38 11.21
C GLU A 221 15.65 -9.76 10.58
N LEU A 222 16.80 -10.43 10.74
CA LEU A 222 18.05 -10.03 10.11
C LEU A 222 18.43 -11.10 9.08
N VAL A 223 18.52 -10.71 7.81
CA VAL A 223 18.87 -11.61 6.72
C VAL A 223 20.19 -11.16 6.11
N SER A 224 21.21 -12.00 6.21
CA SER A 224 22.45 -11.79 5.45
C SER A 224 22.30 -12.42 4.07
N LEU A 225 22.35 -11.58 3.04
CA LEU A 225 22.35 -11.98 1.63
C LEU A 225 23.81 -12.19 1.21
N GLY A 226 24.35 -13.35 1.57
CA GLY A 226 25.69 -13.82 1.21
C GLY A 226 25.67 -15.31 0.83
N SER A 227 26.76 -15.81 0.24
CA SER A 227 26.88 -17.12 -0.41
C SER A 227 26.61 -18.36 0.46
N GLY A 228 26.24 -18.19 1.73
CA GLY A 228 25.84 -19.26 2.65
C GLY A 228 24.89 -18.71 3.71
N SER A 229 23.58 -18.69 3.42
CA SER A 229 22.60 -17.99 4.23
C SER A 229 22.38 -18.62 5.62
N LEU A 230 22.65 -17.86 6.68
CA LEU A 230 22.25 -18.16 8.06
C LEU A 230 21.04 -17.29 8.41
N ARG A 231 19.86 -17.90 8.55
CA ARG A 231 18.65 -17.21 9.03
C ARG A 231 18.65 -17.27 10.56
N ARG A 232 18.85 -16.13 11.24
CA ARG A 232 18.66 -16.02 12.69
C ARG A 232 17.41 -15.18 12.98
N SER A 233 16.35 -15.82 13.44
CA SER A 233 15.25 -15.12 14.10
C SER A 233 15.60 -14.97 15.59
N LEU A 234 15.53 -13.75 16.10
CA LEU A 234 15.60 -13.54 17.55
C LEU A 234 14.22 -13.89 18.15
N PRO A 235 14.17 -14.63 19.27
CA PRO A 235 12.91 -14.89 19.95
C PRO A 235 12.31 -13.56 20.43
N SER A 236 11.02 -13.37 20.17
CA SER A 236 10.25 -12.23 20.67
C SER A 236 10.39 -12.15 22.19
N ARG A 237 10.66 -10.95 22.72
CA ARG A 237 10.74 -10.75 24.17
C ARG A 237 9.41 -11.18 24.81
N PRO A 238 9.42 -11.98 25.89
CA PRO A 238 8.20 -12.26 26.63
C PRO A 238 7.69 -10.93 27.20
N HIS A 239 6.46 -10.56 26.86
CA HIS A 239 5.77 -9.42 27.46
C HIS A 239 5.84 -9.57 28.99
N SER A 240 6.63 -8.71 29.62
CA SER A 240 6.64 -8.61 31.07
C SER A 240 5.37 -7.88 31.46
N LEU A 241 4.42 -8.62 32.03
CA LEU A 241 3.25 -8.06 32.70
C LEU A 241 3.75 -7.19 33.85
N VAL A 242 3.57 -5.87 33.72
CA VAL A 242 3.60 -4.90 34.81
C VAL A 242 2.20 -4.34 34.94
#